data_AF-A0A8C3SM44-F1
#
_entry.id   AF-A0A8C3SM44-F1
#
_cell.length_a   1.000
_cell.length_b   1.000
_cell.length_c   1.000
_cell.angle_alpha   90.00
_cell.angle_beta   90.00
_cell.angle_gamma   90.00
#
_symmetry.space_group_name_H-M   'P 1'
#
loop_
_entity.id
_entity.type
_entity.pdbx_description
1 polymer ?
#
loop_
_entity_poly.entity_id
_entity_poly.type
_entity_poly.pdbx_seq_one_letter_code
_entity_poly.pdbx_strand_id
1 'polypeptide(L)'
;GGTIQGIVSSGEGVGNVPSLAFTDGLLSLLGGGLHGGHGAGPDVSALQLQRTDWDTLPAYVHSLQTLLLTVLKQGSGRPQGDHGLFLRYHIEAITVRGINSFRQYKYDMGTVGKTLEGMFRKLNNLLERLHQSYFFYLLPSLARFVSIGVYMPAFGFLILILVLKISPGPPLQGGARGDIFGVPLPPSRPGLLTLVPPLLICHATGLTLYFLPVLGQHVATQHFPVSESEAVVLTVIAIYVAGLAMPHNTHRVLTGSGSERGWMTLKLLSLLYLAMQLGCIALVNFSLGFLLAVTMVPVAAIVQPKGPKYLYAVLLVLVTPAVTLLLSIVLYQELIEYPVSALECWQLFLQAVSEGLLDHYLYGSIVFPFIALFVYPCWLLLWNVLFWK
;
A
#
# COMPACT_ATOMS: atom_id res chain seq x y z
N GLY A 1 25.30 -15.74 14.30
CA GLY A 1 24.04 -15.62 15.06
C GLY A 1 23.56 -14.20 14.97
N GLY A 2 22.28 -13.97 14.89
CA GLY A 2 21.61 -12.72 14.60
C GLY A 2 20.58 -12.51 15.67
N THR A 3 20.15 -11.28 15.71
CA THR A 3 19.48 -10.67 16.83
C THR A 3 18.17 -11.38 17.15
N ILE A 4 18.15 -12.10 18.28
CA ILE A 4 16.90 -12.52 18.91
C ILE A 4 16.47 -11.37 19.80
N GLN A 5 15.55 -10.56 19.31
CA GLN A 5 14.74 -9.70 20.15
C GLN A 5 13.38 -10.35 20.29
N GLY A 6 13.11 -10.86 21.49
CA GLY A 6 11.77 -11.28 21.86
C GLY A 6 10.92 -10.04 22.14
N ILE A 7 9.85 -9.89 21.37
CA ILE A 7 8.80 -8.91 21.63
C ILE A 7 7.49 -9.68 21.73
N VAL A 8 6.82 -9.49 22.87
CA VAL A 8 5.52 -10.09 23.16
C VAL A 8 4.45 -9.23 22.52
N SER A 9 3.64 -9.82 21.67
CA SER A 9 2.40 -9.22 21.20
C SER A 9 1.31 -10.29 21.31
N SER A 10 0.40 -10.08 22.26
CA SER A 10 -0.90 -10.76 22.33
C SER A 10 -1.93 -9.78 21.77
N GLY A 11 -2.92 -10.29 21.02
CA GLY A 11 -3.97 -9.46 20.44
C GLY A 11 -5.24 -10.25 20.17
N GLU A 12 -6.33 -9.87 20.83
CA GLU A 12 -7.70 -10.18 20.44
C GLU A 12 -8.32 -9.01 19.65
N GLY A 13 -9.12 -9.30 18.62
CA GLY A 13 -10.29 -8.47 18.26
C GLY A 13 -10.38 -7.89 16.83
N VAL A 14 -11.33 -8.45 16.08
CA VAL A 14 -12.20 -7.88 15.01
C VAL A 14 -11.52 -7.05 13.91
N GLY A 15 -11.15 -7.73 12.83
CA GLY A 15 -10.71 -7.12 11.58
C GLY A 15 -9.62 -7.96 10.94
N ASN A 16 -9.87 -8.47 9.74
CA ASN A 16 -9.12 -9.57 9.11
C ASN A 16 -7.72 -9.19 8.58
N VAL A 17 -7.03 -8.22 9.21
CA VAL A 17 -5.73 -7.70 8.74
C VAL A 17 -4.65 -7.94 9.79
N PRO A 18 -3.69 -8.84 9.56
CA PRO A 18 -2.56 -9.01 10.45
C PRO A 18 -1.55 -7.87 10.22
N SER A 19 -1.54 -6.85 11.09
CA SER A 19 -0.49 -5.82 11.09
C SER A 19 0.37 -5.94 12.36
N LEU A 20 1.31 -6.86 12.34
CA LEU A 20 2.40 -6.92 13.32
C LEU A 20 3.73 -6.82 12.57
N ALA A 21 4.06 -5.61 12.15
CA ALA A 21 5.40 -5.31 11.63
C ALA A 21 6.33 -5.07 12.82
N PHE A 22 7.03 -6.11 13.25
CA PHE A 22 7.95 -5.98 14.40
C PHE A 22 9.27 -6.71 14.23
N THR A 23 9.44 -7.60 13.24
CA THR A 23 10.59 -8.50 13.20
C THR A 23 11.67 -8.09 12.20
N ASP A 24 11.33 -7.42 11.10
CA ASP A 24 12.31 -7.15 10.04
C ASP A 24 12.92 -5.74 10.02
N GLY A 25 12.36 -4.76 10.75
CA GLY A 25 13.02 -3.45 10.94
C GLY A 25 14.42 -3.59 11.56
N LEU A 26 14.64 -4.68 12.28
CA LEU A 26 15.90 -5.07 12.93
C LEU A 26 17.06 -5.34 11.98
N LEU A 27 16.82 -5.79 10.74
CA LEU A 27 17.89 -6.06 9.78
C LEU A 27 18.51 -4.77 9.23
N SER A 28 17.69 -3.75 8.95
CA SER A 28 18.19 -2.43 8.53
C SER A 28 18.92 -1.68 9.66
N LEU A 29 18.46 -1.87 10.90
CA LEU A 29 19.02 -1.25 12.10
C LEU A 29 20.42 -1.74 12.48
N LEU A 30 20.86 -2.87 11.92
CA LEU A 30 22.14 -3.51 12.28
C LEU A 30 23.19 -3.46 11.15
N GLY A 31 22.82 -3.02 9.94
CA GLY A 31 23.75 -2.87 8.82
C GLY A 31 24.59 -1.57 8.87
N GLY A 32 24.10 -0.52 9.55
CA GLY A 32 24.59 0.84 9.37
C GLY A 32 25.67 1.37 10.33
N GLY A 33 26.34 0.54 11.14
CA GLY A 33 27.13 1.10 12.26
C GLY A 33 28.31 0.31 12.77
N LEU A 34 29.31 -0.03 11.95
CA LEU A 34 30.64 -0.40 12.47
C LEU A 34 31.78 0.05 11.53
N HIS A 35 32.22 1.30 11.68
CA HIS A 35 33.55 1.74 11.26
C HIS A 35 34.34 2.21 12.47
N GLY A 36 35.45 1.50 12.77
CA GLY A 36 36.59 1.97 13.56
C GLY A 36 36.53 1.80 15.08
N GLY A 37 37.49 1.05 15.64
CA GLY A 37 37.88 1.14 17.06
C GLY A 37 38.36 -0.17 17.68
N HIS A 38 39.67 -0.29 17.88
CA HIS A 38 40.36 -1.41 18.51
C HIS A 38 40.04 -1.60 20.02
N GLY A 39 39.93 -2.87 20.43
CA GLY A 39 40.48 -3.42 21.69
C GLY A 39 39.96 -2.96 23.05
N ALA A 40 39.05 -3.72 23.67
CA ALA A 40 38.97 -4.01 25.12
C ALA A 40 37.82 -5.01 25.39
N GLY A 41 37.87 -5.76 26.51
CA GLY A 41 37.03 -6.93 26.84
C GLY A 41 35.51 -6.72 26.91
N PRO A 42 34.71 -7.79 27.14
CA PRO A 42 33.27 -7.76 26.99
C PRO A 42 32.63 -7.04 28.19
N ASP A 43 32.45 -5.73 28.05
CA ASP A 43 31.80 -4.91 29.04
C ASP A 43 30.27 -5.17 28.99
N VAL A 44 29.73 -5.73 30.06
CA VAL A 44 28.29 -6.09 30.21
C VAL A 44 27.38 -4.84 30.20
N SER A 45 27.98 -3.65 30.28
CA SER A 45 27.39 -2.33 30.05
C SER A 45 27.01 -2.07 28.58
N ALA A 46 27.56 -2.82 27.61
CA ALA A 46 27.24 -2.70 26.18
C ALA A 46 25.82 -3.19 25.79
N LEU A 47 25.07 -3.73 26.76
CA LEU A 47 23.66 -4.11 26.61
C LEU A 47 22.67 -2.96 26.92
N GLN A 48 23.16 -1.74 27.12
CA GLN A 48 22.31 -0.58 26.87
C GLN A 48 22.09 -0.49 25.36
N LEU A 49 20.86 -0.72 24.91
CA LEU A 49 20.39 -0.27 23.59
C LEU A 49 21.01 1.10 23.34
N GLN A 50 21.98 1.14 22.42
CA GLN A 50 22.81 2.30 22.18
C GLN A 50 21.89 3.50 22.04
N ARG A 51 21.92 4.39 23.02
CA ARG A 51 21.13 5.62 23.04
C ARG A 51 21.74 6.49 21.96
N THR A 52 21.35 6.23 20.71
CA THR A 52 21.82 6.98 19.54
C THR A 52 21.46 8.44 19.75
N ASP A 53 22.46 9.31 19.73
CA ASP A 53 22.29 10.75 19.84
C ASP A 53 21.43 11.25 18.67
N TRP A 54 20.13 11.43 18.92
CA TRP A 54 19.10 11.71 17.93
C TRP A 54 19.19 13.10 17.31
N ASP A 55 20.01 13.98 17.87
CA ASP A 55 20.24 15.34 17.35
C ASP A 55 21.15 15.33 16.11
N THR A 56 21.70 14.17 15.78
CA THR A 56 22.50 13.98 14.58
C THR A 56 21.62 13.66 13.38
N LEU A 57 21.83 14.38 12.27
CA LEU A 57 21.20 14.12 10.97
C LEU A 57 21.24 12.62 10.55
N PRO A 58 22.35 11.87 10.70
CA PRO A 58 22.37 10.44 10.38
C PRO A 58 21.39 9.59 11.21
N ALA A 59 21.24 9.86 12.52
CA ALA A 59 20.29 9.13 13.36
C ALA A 59 18.83 9.38 12.93
N TYR A 60 18.52 10.60 12.48
CA TYR A 60 17.22 10.94 11.93
C TYR A 60 16.95 10.22 10.59
N VAL A 61 17.91 10.25 9.66
CA VAL A 61 17.79 9.55 8.37
C VAL A 61 17.57 8.05 8.58
N HIS A 62 18.30 7.46 9.52
CA HIS A 62 18.14 6.06 9.86
C HIS A 62 16.76 5.73 10.45
N SER A 63 16.23 6.61 11.30
CA SER A 63 14.87 6.49 11.82
C SER A 63 13.82 6.59 10.72
N LEU A 64 14.02 7.47 9.75
CA LEU A 64 13.14 7.65 8.59
C LEU A 64 13.17 6.41 7.68
N GLN A 65 14.36 5.87 7.40
CA GLN A 65 14.55 4.62 6.66
C GLN A 65 13.79 3.47 7.32
N THR A 66 13.93 3.30 8.64
CA THR A 66 13.23 2.27 9.42
C THR A 66 11.71 2.47 9.38
N LEU A 67 11.25 3.72 9.48
CA LEU A 67 9.83 4.05 9.37
C LEU A 67 9.28 3.69 7.98
N LEU A 68 9.99 4.04 6.91
CA LEU A 68 9.60 3.71 5.54
C LEU A 68 9.56 2.20 5.30
N LEU A 69 10.55 1.45 5.80
CA LEU A 69 10.54 -0.01 5.76
C LEU A 69 9.33 -0.60 6.48
N THR A 70 8.96 -0.03 7.62
CA THR A 70 7.76 -0.43 8.37
C THR A 70 6.49 -0.17 7.55
N VAL A 71 6.37 0.99 6.91
CA VAL A 71 5.24 1.33 6.04
C VAL A 71 5.17 0.38 4.85
N LEU A 72 6.28 0.15 4.13
CA LEU A 72 6.31 -0.74 2.97
C LEU A 72 5.91 -2.17 3.33
N LYS A 73 6.42 -2.68 4.46
CA LYS A 73 6.06 -4.03 4.92
C LYS A 73 4.62 -4.12 5.38
N GLN A 74 4.13 -3.18 6.19
CA GLN A 74 2.72 -3.16 6.63
C GLN A 74 1.77 -3.01 5.44
N GLY A 75 2.15 -2.21 4.43
CA GLY A 75 1.37 -2.01 3.22
C GLY A 75 1.09 -3.30 2.44
N SER A 76 1.99 -4.29 2.51
CA SER A 76 1.78 -5.60 1.88
C SER A 76 0.61 -6.39 2.49
N GLY A 77 0.19 -6.09 3.72
CA GLY A 77 -0.85 -6.81 4.45
C GLY A 77 -0.48 -8.26 4.81
N ARG A 78 0.79 -8.65 4.62
CA ARG A 78 1.28 -10.00 4.95
C ARG A 78 1.56 -10.15 6.45
N PRO A 79 1.18 -11.29 7.06
CA PRO A 79 1.59 -11.61 8.43
C PRO A 79 3.11 -11.81 8.50
N GLN A 80 3.79 -11.12 9.42
CA GLN A 80 5.24 -11.29 9.62
C GLN A 80 5.53 -12.46 10.56
N GLY A 81 5.46 -13.66 10.01
CA GLY A 81 5.74 -14.91 10.72
C GLY A 81 4.48 -15.72 11.01
N ASP A 82 4.70 -17.00 11.31
CA ASP A 82 3.62 -18.00 11.42
C ASP A 82 2.61 -17.63 12.51
N HIS A 83 3.04 -16.92 13.56
CA HIS A 83 2.16 -16.43 14.62
C HIS A 83 1.07 -15.46 14.12
N GLY A 84 1.33 -14.68 13.07
CA GLY A 84 0.35 -13.75 12.53
C GLY A 84 -0.87 -14.43 11.91
N LEU A 85 -0.77 -15.72 11.55
CA LEU A 85 -1.88 -16.51 11.05
C LEU A 85 -2.84 -16.96 12.16
N PHE A 86 -2.32 -17.16 13.37
CA PHE A 86 -3.10 -17.58 14.53
C PHE A 86 -4.01 -16.48 15.09
N LEU A 87 -3.71 -15.21 14.78
CA LEU A 87 -4.51 -14.05 15.17
C LEU A 87 -5.98 -14.17 14.75
N ARG A 88 -6.25 -14.74 13.56
CA ARG A 88 -7.62 -14.93 13.05
C ARG A 88 -8.44 -15.92 13.87
N TYR A 89 -7.76 -16.83 14.57
CA TYR A 89 -8.39 -17.85 15.40
C TYR A 89 -8.40 -17.47 16.87
N HIS A 90 -8.04 -16.22 17.21
CA HIS A 90 -7.89 -15.76 18.60
C HIS A 90 -6.90 -16.61 19.40
N ILE A 91 -5.93 -17.22 18.72
CA ILE A 91 -4.85 -17.97 19.35
C ILE A 91 -3.68 -17.01 19.53
N GLU A 92 -3.35 -16.72 20.79
CA GLU A 92 -2.18 -15.92 21.13
C GLU A 92 -0.91 -16.73 20.86
N ALA A 93 -0.09 -16.24 19.94
CA ALA A 93 1.14 -16.91 19.54
C ALA A 93 2.30 -15.90 19.48
N ILE A 94 3.48 -16.33 19.94
CA ILE A 94 4.70 -15.53 19.93
C ILE A 94 5.77 -16.34 19.19
N THR A 95 6.33 -15.78 18.13
CA THR A 95 7.48 -16.40 17.44
C THR A 95 8.77 -15.79 17.95
N VAL A 96 9.63 -16.62 18.54
CA VAL A 96 11.00 -16.25 18.91
C VAL A 96 11.93 -16.76 17.82
N ARG A 97 12.55 -15.84 17.08
CA ARG A 97 13.45 -16.18 15.97
C ARG A 97 14.89 -15.84 16.28
N GLY A 98 15.76 -16.86 16.16
CA GLY A 98 17.19 -16.75 15.90
C GLY A 98 17.47 -16.15 14.54
N ILE A 99 17.74 -14.86 14.44
CA ILE A 99 18.40 -14.35 13.22
C ILE A 99 19.84 -14.93 13.22
N ASN A 100 20.59 -14.93 12.12
CA ASN A 100 22.00 -15.35 12.09
C ASN A 100 22.87 -14.24 11.45
N SER A 101 23.46 -13.31 12.22
CA SER A 101 24.52 -12.40 11.77
C SER A 101 25.81 -13.18 11.56
N PHE A 102 26.54 -12.81 10.52
CA PHE A 102 27.76 -13.45 10.00
C PHE A 102 28.93 -13.56 11.01
N ARG A 103 28.79 -13.07 12.24
CA ARG A 103 29.77 -13.31 13.31
C ARG A 103 29.63 -14.71 13.92
N GLN A 104 30.75 -15.44 13.93
CA GLN A 104 30.97 -16.78 14.49
C GLN A 104 30.90 -16.87 16.03
N TYR A 105 30.15 -15.99 16.71
CA TYR A 105 29.97 -16.13 18.15
C TYR A 105 28.78 -17.06 18.43
N LYS A 106 29.07 -18.18 19.09
CA LYS A 106 28.07 -19.13 19.61
C LYS A 106 27.37 -18.48 20.80
N TYR A 107 26.10 -18.12 20.65
CA TYR A 107 25.29 -17.73 21.79
C TYR A 107 24.88 -18.99 22.56
N ASP A 108 25.08 -18.98 23.88
CA ASP A 108 24.68 -20.06 24.78
C ASP A 108 23.16 -20.07 25.03
N MET A 109 22.58 -21.26 25.18
CA MET A 109 21.16 -21.45 25.50
C MET A 109 20.79 -20.76 26.82
N GLY A 110 21.74 -20.63 27.74
CA GLY A 110 21.56 -19.88 28.99
C GLY A 110 21.21 -18.40 28.76
N THR A 111 21.76 -17.76 27.73
CA THR A 111 21.44 -16.36 27.39
C THR A 111 20.00 -16.24 26.89
N VAL A 112 19.56 -17.17 26.04
CA VAL A 112 18.18 -17.23 25.55
C VAL A 112 17.20 -17.43 26.72
N GLY A 113 17.51 -18.38 27.62
CA GLY A 113 16.72 -18.62 28.83
C GLY A 113 16.59 -17.37 29.71
N LYS A 114 17.70 -16.66 29.96
CA LYS A 114 17.70 -15.39 30.72
C LYS A 114 16.86 -14.30 30.05
N THR A 115 16.91 -14.20 28.71
CA THR A 115 16.07 -13.23 27.99
C THR A 115 14.59 -13.55 28.09
N LEU A 116 14.20 -14.82 27.93
CA LEU A 116 12.82 -15.27 28.09
C LEU A 116 12.32 -15.07 29.52
N GLU A 117 13.11 -15.46 30.52
CA GLU A 117 12.79 -15.21 31.92
C GLU A 117 12.59 -13.71 32.21
N GLY A 118 13.47 -12.86 31.65
CA GLY A 118 13.33 -11.41 31.74
C GLY A 118 12.04 -10.88 31.11
N MET A 119 11.63 -11.43 29.96
CA MET A 119 10.35 -11.08 29.32
C MET A 119 9.15 -11.48 30.20
N PHE A 120 9.12 -12.72 30.69
CA PHE A 120 8.04 -13.20 31.55
C PHE A 120 7.98 -12.41 32.86
N ARG A 121 9.11 -12.09 33.48
CA ARG A 121 9.14 -11.26 34.69
C ARG A 121 8.60 -9.85 34.44
N LYS A 122 8.93 -9.25 33.29
CA LYS A 122 8.40 -7.94 32.89
C LYS A 122 6.89 -7.99 32.67
N LEU A 123 6.39 -9.00 31.96
CA LEU A 123 4.95 -9.19 31.75
C LEU A 123 4.20 -9.46 33.06
N ASN A 124 4.76 -10.30 33.92
CA ASN A 124 4.15 -10.65 35.20
C ASN A 124 4.13 -9.47 36.19
N ASN A 125 5.02 -8.49 35.99
CA ASN A 125 5.05 -7.26 36.78
C ASN A 125 4.16 -6.15 36.21
N LEU A 126 3.46 -6.36 35.09
CA LEU A 126 2.44 -5.43 34.62
C LEU A 126 1.20 -5.56 35.51
N LEU A 127 0.93 -4.52 36.29
CA LEU A 127 -0.24 -4.42 37.17
C LEU A 127 -1.57 -4.25 36.40
N GLU A 128 -1.49 -3.74 35.18
CA GLU A 128 -2.63 -3.61 34.27
C GLU A 128 -2.58 -4.75 33.24
N ARG A 129 -3.75 -5.31 32.90
CA ARG A 129 -3.88 -6.19 31.73
C ARG A 129 -3.36 -5.43 30.51
N LEU A 130 -2.80 -6.16 29.54
CA LEU A 130 -2.41 -5.55 28.26
C LEU A 130 -3.62 -4.82 27.68
N HIS A 131 -3.65 -3.50 27.88
CA HIS A 131 -4.70 -2.66 27.33
C HIS A 131 -4.41 -2.56 25.84
N GLN A 132 -5.35 -3.11 25.07
CA GLN A 132 -5.42 -3.12 23.62
C GLN A 132 -4.89 -1.81 23.03
N SER A 133 -3.66 -1.82 22.51
CA SER A 133 -3.07 -0.63 21.88
C SER A 133 -2.91 -0.88 20.38
N TYR A 134 -3.91 -0.35 19.67
CA TYR A 134 -3.94 0.20 18.32
C TYR A 134 -3.08 -0.45 17.23
N PHE A 135 -3.78 -0.96 16.20
CA PHE A 135 -3.32 -1.36 14.85
C PHE A 135 -2.49 -0.31 14.08
N PHE A 136 -2.07 0.79 14.72
CA PHE A 136 -1.67 2.03 14.06
C PHE A 136 -0.41 2.66 14.67
N TYR A 137 0.60 1.84 15.00
CA TYR A 137 1.91 2.35 15.35
C TYR A 137 2.91 2.14 14.22
N LEU A 138 3.68 3.20 13.94
CA LEU A 138 4.89 3.11 13.14
C LEU A 138 6.08 3.13 14.07
N LEU A 139 7.05 2.24 13.82
CA LEU A 139 8.22 2.06 14.68
C LEU A 139 9.44 2.62 13.95
N PRO A 140 9.80 3.88 14.19
CA PRO A 140 11.08 4.41 13.69
C PRO A 140 12.28 3.77 14.41
N SER A 141 12.07 3.20 15.60
CA SER A 141 13.12 2.63 16.45
C SER A 141 12.51 1.62 17.43
N LEU A 142 13.35 0.72 17.96
CA LEU A 142 12.96 -0.26 18.98
C LEU A 142 12.48 0.37 20.30
N ALA A 143 12.89 1.61 20.58
CA ALA A 143 12.54 2.32 21.82
C ALA A 143 11.51 3.43 21.61
N ARG A 144 11.07 3.67 20.37
CA ARG A 144 10.15 4.78 20.04
C ARG A 144 9.06 4.30 19.11
N PHE A 145 7.82 4.60 19.46
CA PHE A 145 6.67 4.43 18.59
C PHE A 145 6.14 5.80 18.17
N VAL A 146 5.63 5.88 16.94
CA VAL A 146 4.86 7.02 16.43
C VAL A 146 3.40 6.60 16.41
N SER A 147 2.57 7.34 17.15
CA SER A 147 1.14 7.09 17.23
C SER A 147 0.39 7.63 16.02
N ILE A 148 -0.78 7.03 15.77
CA ILE A 148 -1.74 7.43 14.74
C ILE A 148 -2.03 8.93 14.69
N GLY A 149 -2.07 9.60 15.84
CA GLY A 149 -2.38 11.02 15.94
C GLY A 149 -1.35 11.94 15.25
N VAL A 150 -0.12 11.48 15.04
CA VAL A 150 0.94 12.29 14.43
C VAL A 150 0.88 12.24 12.90
N TYR A 151 0.67 11.06 12.32
CA TYR A 151 0.74 10.87 10.87
C TYR A 151 -0.62 10.95 10.17
N MET A 152 -1.75 10.71 10.86
CA MET A 152 -3.07 10.80 10.24
C MET A 152 -3.41 12.19 9.67
N PRO A 153 -3.02 13.32 10.30
CA PRO A 153 -3.22 14.63 9.69
C PRO A 153 -2.57 14.76 8.31
N ALA A 154 -1.38 14.18 8.10
CA ALA A 154 -0.71 14.20 6.80
C ALA A 154 -1.52 13.47 5.72
N PHE A 155 -2.11 12.33 6.06
CA PHE A 155 -3.05 11.62 5.20
C PHE A 155 -4.33 12.44 4.95
N GLY A 156 -4.87 13.09 5.98
CA GLY A 156 -6.00 14.00 5.88
C GLY A 156 -5.77 15.14 4.87
N PHE A 157 -4.56 15.71 4.83
CA PHE A 157 -4.18 16.72 3.83
C PHE A 157 -4.19 16.17 2.39
N LEU A 158 -3.79 14.91 2.18
CA LEU A 158 -3.89 14.28 0.86
C LEU A 158 -5.35 14.13 0.43
N ILE A 159 -6.22 13.65 1.32
CA ILE A 159 -7.66 13.55 1.03
C ILE A 159 -8.28 14.93 0.79
N LEU A 160 -7.84 15.96 1.53
CA LEU A 160 -8.30 17.33 1.34
C LEU A 160 -8.04 17.84 -0.08
N ILE A 161 -6.95 17.45 -0.74
CA ILE A 161 -6.68 17.81 -2.15
C ILE A 161 -7.81 17.31 -3.06
N LEU A 162 -8.28 16.08 -2.85
CA LEU A 162 -9.40 15.51 -3.61
C LEU A 162 -10.70 16.29 -3.34
N VAL A 163 -11.00 16.55 -2.06
CA VAL A 163 -12.21 17.28 -1.64
C VAL A 163 -12.23 18.71 -2.21
N LEU A 164 -11.10 19.41 -2.18
CA LEU A 164 -10.99 20.75 -2.76
C LEU A 164 -11.15 20.74 -4.28
N LYS A 165 -10.72 19.67 -4.97
CA LYS A 165 -10.94 19.50 -6.41
C LYS A 165 -12.37 19.13 -6.77
N ILE A 166 -13.08 18.48 -5.84
CA ILE A 166 -14.52 18.17 -5.95
C ILE A 166 -15.36 19.45 -5.79
N SER A 167 -14.94 20.36 -4.92
CA SER A 167 -15.65 21.62 -4.69
C SER A 167 -15.55 22.52 -5.93
N PRO A 168 -16.67 22.97 -6.53
CA PRO A 168 -16.62 24.00 -7.55
C PRO A 168 -16.09 25.27 -6.89
N GLY A 169 -14.86 25.66 -7.22
CA GLY A 169 -14.33 26.94 -6.76
C GLY A 169 -15.30 28.08 -7.11
N PRO A 170 -15.39 29.14 -6.29
CA PRO A 170 -16.17 30.30 -6.65
C PRO A 170 -15.66 30.81 -8.01
N PRO A 171 -16.55 31.17 -8.96
CA PRO A 171 -16.11 31.79 -10.19
C PRO A 171 -15.37 33.07 -9.79
N LEU A 172 -14.05 33.08 -10.00
CA LEU A 172 -13.29 34.33 -10.02
C LEU A 172 -13.96 35.17 -11.11
N GLN A 173 -14.71 36.19 -10.70
CA GLN A 173 -15.33 37.17 -11.59
C GLN A 173 -14.24 37.89 -12.39
N GLY A 174 -13.85 37.29 -13.51
CA GLY A 174 -13.28 37.98 -14.64
C GLY A 174 -14.42 38.63 -15.40
N GLY A 175 -14.49 39.96 -15.35
CA GLY A 175 -15.62 40.75 -15.83
C GLY A 175 -16.02 40.45 -17.27
N ALA A 176 -17.33 40.30 -17.48
CA ALA A 176 -17.97 40.47 -18.78
C ALA A 176 -19.05 41.55 -18.63
N ARG A 177 -18.73 42.75 -19.13
CA ARG A 177 -19.73 43.76 -19.50
C ARG A 177 -20.58 43.19 -20.64
N GLY A 178 -21.89 43.29 -20.50
CA GLY A 178 -22.87 43.34 -21.58
C GLY A 178 -23.21 42.01 -22.24
N ASP A 179 -24.37 41.44 -21.89
CA ASP A 179 -25.48 41.38 -22.85
C ASP A 179 -26.79 41.07 -22.13
N ILE A 180 -27.73 41.99 -22.30
CA ILE A 180 -29.11 41.96 -21.82
C ILE A 180 -29.91 41.39 -23.01
N PHE A 181 -30.76 40.39 -22.75
CA PHE A 181 -31.57 39.60 -23.71
C PHE A 181 -30.98 38.26 -24.21
N GLY A 182 -31.05 37.28 -23.31
CA GLY A 182 -31.15 35.87 -23.66
C GLY A 182 -31.60 35.12 -22.43
N VAL A 183 -32.86 34.68 -22.37
CA VAL A 183 -33.29 33.74 -21.32
C VAL A 183 -32.42 32.48 -21.48
N PRO A 184 -31.54 32.13 -20.53
CA PRO A 184 -30.76 30.92 -20.66
C PRO A 184 -31.72 29.74 -20.52
N LEU A 185 -31.89 28.93 -21.58
CA LEU A 185 -32.52 27.62 -21.44
C LEU A 185 -31.87 26.88 -20.26
N PRO A 186 -32.64 26.20 -19.39
CA PRO A 186 -32.05 25.42 -18.33
C PRO A 186 -31.10 24.40 -18.98
N PRO A 187 -29.82 24.40 -18.58
CA PRO A 187 -28.85 23.51 -19.19
C PRO A 187 -29.29 22.05 -19.07
N SER A 188 -29.44 21.35 -20.21
CA SER A 188 -29.77 19.92 -20.24
C SER A 188 -28.82 19.17 -19.31
N ARG A 189 -29.39 18.54 -18.27
CA ARG A 189 -28.64 17.73 -17.32
C ARG A 189 -28.00 16.59 -18.13
N PRO A 190 -26.68 16.37 -18.04
CA PRO A 190 -26.12 15.15 -18.59
C PRO A 190 -26.87 14.00 -17.91
N GLY A 191 -27.49 13.13 -18.69
CA GLY A 191 -28.16 11.97 -18.14
C GLY A 191 -27.13 11.15 -17.38
N LEU A 192 -27.35 10.92 -16.08
CA LEU A 192 -26.50 10.04 -15.25
C LEU A 192 -26.32 8.66 -15.90
N LEU A 193 -27.28 8.27 -16.75
CA LEU A 193 -27.25 7.09 -17.61
C LEU A 193 -26.01 7.02 -18.52
N THR A 194 -25.47 8.16 -18.97
CA THR A 194 -24.24 8.21 -19.79
C THR A 194 -22.99 7.73 -19.06
N LEU A 195 -23.03 7.70 -17.72
CA LEU A 195 -21.94 7.25 -16.86
C LEU A 195 -22.03 5.75 -16.53
N VAL A 196 -23.18 5.12 -16.79
CA VAL A 196 -23.37 3.69 -16.50
C VAL A 196 -22.41 2.81 -17.32
N PRO A 197 -22.22 3.00 -18.63
CA PRO A 197 -21.28 2.18 -19.40
C PRO A 197 -19.83 2.21 -18.90
N PRO A 198 -19.18 3.37 -18.67
CA PRO A 198 -17.81 3.38 -18.14
C PRO A 198 -17.71 2.76 -16.74
N LEU A 199 -18.70 2.98 -15.86
CA LEU A 199 -18.72 2.35 -14.54
C LEU A 199 -18.82 0.83 -14.64
N LEU A 200 -19.78 0.31 -15.40
CA LEU A 200 -19.98 -1.13 -15.57
C LEU A 200 -18.75 -1.79 -16.18
N ILE A 201 -18.17 -1.20 -17.22
CA ILE A 201 -16.99 -1.78 -17.87
C ILE A 201 -15.78 -1.77 -16.93
N CYS A 202 -15.51 -0.67 -16.21
CA CYS A 202 -14.38 -0.62 -15.28
C CYS A 202 -14.51 -1.65 -14.15
N HIS A 203 -15.70 -1.77 -13.56
CA HIS A 203 -15.95 -2.76 -12.50
C HIS A 203 -16.02 -4.19 -13.03
N ALA A 204 -16.54 -4.41 -14.24
CA ALA A 204 -16.49 -5.72 -14.90
C ALA A 204 -15.04 -6.14 -15.15
N THR A 205 -14.16 -5.24 -15.61
CA THR A 205 -12.73 -5.53 -15.76
C THR A 205 -12.11 -5.89 -14.39
N GLY A 206 -12.44 -5.16 -13.32
CA GLY A 206 -12.00 -5.51 -11.97
C GLY A 206 -12.49 -6.88 -11.49
N LEU A 207 -13.77 -7.21 -11.75
CA LEU A 207 -14.34 -8.53 -11.46
C LEU A 207 -13.64 -9.63 -12.26
N THR A 208 -13.35 -9.40 -13.55
CA THR A 208 -12.59 -10.35 -14.36
C THR A 208 -11.17 -10.53 -13.83
N LEU A 209 -10.50 -9.45 -13.40
CA LEU A 209 -9.17 -9.51 -12.80
C LEU A 209 -9.17 -10.34 -11.51
N TYR A 210 -10.26 -10.31 -10.76
CA TYR A 210 -10.41 -11.07 -9.52
C TYR A 210 -10.75 -12.55 -9.74
N PHE A 211 -11.73 -12.88 -10.58
CA PHE A 211 -12.22 -14.27 -10.74
C PHE A 211 -11.51 -15.08 -11.82
N LEU A 212 -11.19 -14.46 -12.96
CA LEU A 212 -10.75 -15.18 -14.16
C LEU A 212 -9.38 -15.88 -13.99
N PRO A 213 -8.38 -15.31 -13.30
CA PRO A 213 -7.08 -15.98 -13.13
C PRO A 213 -7.20 -17.36 -12.49
N VAL A 214 -8.03 -17.50 -11.45
CA VAL A 214 -8.18 -18.76 -10.73
C VAL A 214 -9.15 -19.71 -11.41
N LEU A 215 -10.24 -19.21 -12.00
CA LEU A 215 -11.18 -20.07 -12.73
C LEU A 215 -10.56 -20.61 -14.03
N GLY A 216 -9.72 -19.80 -14.68
CA GLY A 216 -9.09 -20.12 -15.96
C GLY A 216 -7.81 -20.96 -15.87
N GLN A 217 -7.25 -21.16 -14.67
CA GLN A 217 -5.93 -21.80 -14.52
C GLN A 217 -5.86 -23.20 -15.13
N HIS A 218 -6.88 -24.03 -14.92
CA HIS A 218 -6.90 -25.41 -15.43
C HIS A 218 -7.04 -25.45 -16.97
N VAL A 219 -7.80 -24.52 -17.54
CA VAL A 219 -7.94 -24.41 -18.99
C VAL A 219 -6.62 -23.92 -19.61
N ALA A 220 -5.94 -22.98 -18.95
CA ALA A 220 -4.66 -22.46 -19.42
C ALA A 220 -3.56 -23.52 -19.44
N THR A 221 -3.44 -24.36 -18.39
CA THR A 221 -2.42 -25.42 -18.34
C THR A 221 -2.68 -26.57 -19.33
N GLN A 222 -3.93 -26.75 -19.79
CA GLN A 222 -4.25 -27.69 -20.87
C GLN A 222 -3.77 -27.22 -22.24
N HIS A 223 -3.73 -25.90 -22.46
CA HIS A 223 -3.39 -25.32 -23.77
C HIS A 223 -1.93 -24.84 -23.85
N PHE A 224 -1.30 -24.53 -22.71
CA PHE A 224 0.05 -23.99 -22.63
C PHE A 224 0.92 -24.81 -21.67
N PRO A 225 2.21 -25.03 -21.99
CA PRO A 225 3.15 -25.77 -21.15
C PRO A 225 3.66 -24.89 -19.99
N VAL A 226 2.77 -24.45 -19.12
CA VAL A 226 3.05 -23.60 -17.96
C VAL A 226 2.49 -24.23 -16.70
N SER A 227 3.10 -23.93 -15.54
CA SER A 227 2.54 -24.33 -14.25
C SER A 227 1.26 -23.55 -13.92
N GLU A 228 0.45 -24.07 -12.98
CA GLU A 228 -0.79 -23.40 -12.55
C GLU A 228 -0.52 -22.01 -11.97
N SER A 229 0.54 -21.85 -11.16
CA SER A 229 0.93 -20.55 -10.59
C SER A 229 1.35 -19.55 -11.67
N GLU A 230 2.11 -19.98 -12.67
CA GLU A 230 2.50 -19.14 -13.80
C GLU A 230 1.29 -18.74 -14.65
N ALA A 231 0.40 -19.69 -14.95
CA ALA A 231 -0.82 -19.43 -15.73
C ALA A 231 -1.68 -18.34 -15.07
N VAL A 232 -1.82 -18.40 -13.75
CA VAL A 232 -2.55 -17.42 -12.96
C VAL A 232 -1.92 -16.03 -13.03
N VAL A 233 -0.61 -15.91 -12.80
CA VAL A 233 0.11 -14.62 -12.87
C VAL A 233 0.05 -14.03 -14.27
N LEU A 234 0.27 -14.84 -15.31
CA LEU A 234 0.19 -14.39 -16.70
C LEU A 234 -1.22 -13.92 -17.07
N THR A 235 -2.26 -14.61 -16.58
CA THR A 235 -3.65 -14.19 -16.78
C THR A 235 -3.95 -12.86 -16.08
N VAL A 236 -3.45 -12.66 -14.85
CA VAL A 236 -3.55 -11.37 -14.14
C VAL A 236 -2.91 -10.25 -14.98
N ILE A 237 -1.69 -10.46 -15.45
CA ILE A 237 -0.97 -9.47 -16.26
C ILE A 237 -1.71 -9.21 -17.58
N ALA A 238 -2.20 -10.25 -18.25
CA ALA A 238 -2.92 -10.12 -19.51
C ALA A 238 -4.20 -9.28 -19.35
N ILE A 239 -5.02 -9.54 -18.34
CA ILE A 239 -6.24 -8.77 -18.06
C ILE A 239 -5.87 -7.32 -17.70
N TYR A 240 -4.83 -7.14 -16.88
CA TYR A 240 -4.37 -5.82 -16.44
C TYR A 240 -3.89 -4.95 -17.62
N VAL A 241 -3.07 -5.53 -18.50
CA VAL A 241 -2.54 -4.86 -19.70
C VAL A 241 -3.66 -4.63 -20.72
N ALA A 242 -4.58 -5.58 -20.89
CA ALA A 242 -5.75 -5.40 -21.76
C ALA A 242 -6.62 -4.22 -21.32
N GLY A 243 -6.88 -4.07 -20.00
CA GLY A 243 -7.60 -2.92 -19.47
C GLY A 243 -6.88 -1.59 -19.70
N LEU A 244 -5.55 -1.56 -19.57
CA LEU A 244 -4.73 -0.37 -19.89
C LEU A 244 -4.79 -0.01 -21.38
N ALA A 245 -4.73 -1.02 -22.24
CA ALA A 245 -4.72 -0.87 -23.70
C ALA A 245 -6.08 -0.48 -24.29
N MET A 246 -7.18 -0.59 -23.52
CA MET A 246 -8.51 -0.18 -23.95
C MET A 246 -8.75 1.32 -23.70
N PRO A 247 -8.70 2.20 -24.72
CA PRO A 247 -9.17 3.57 -24.58
C PRO A 247 -10.71 3.55 -24.52
N HIS A 248 -11.29 3.40 -23.33
CA HIS A 248 -12.74 3.22 -23.25
C HIS A 248 -13.51 4.54 -23.46
N ASN A 249 -13.78 4.88 -24.72
CA ASN A 249 -14.80 5.87 -25.11
C ASN A 249 -16.21 5.27 -24.97
N THR A 250 -16.52 4.61 -23.85
CA THR A 250 -17.77 3.84 -23.66
C THR A 250 -19.00 4.71 -23.74
N HIS A 251 -18.87 6.01 -23.46
CA HIS A 251 -19.92 7.00 -23.63
C HIS A 251 -20.37 7.14 -25.09
N ARG A 252 -19.49 6.86 -26.07
CA ARG A 252 -19.83 6.91 -27.49
C ARG A 252 -20.77 5.79 -27.92
N VAL A 253 -20.70 4.64 -27.25
CA VAL A 253 -21.50 3.45 -27.59
C VAL A 253 -22.99 3.73 -27.38
N LEU A 254 -23.36 4.61 -26.45
CA LEU A 254 -24.77 4.95 -26.19
C LEU A 254 -25.22 6.32 -26.72
N THR A 255 -24.38 7.36 -26.81
CA THR A 255 -24.91 8.73 -27.03
C THR A 255 -24.27 9.57 -28.13
N GLY A 256 -23.38 9.03 -28.96
CA GLY A 256 -22.93 9.69 -30.21
C GLY A 256 -22.11 11.00 -30.08
N SER A 257 -22.07 11.64 -28.91
CA SER A 257 -21.22 12.80 -28.62
C SER A 257 -21.00 12.94 -27.11
N GLY A 258 -19.75 13.12 -26.68
CA GLY A 258 -19.42 13.38 -25.28
C GLY A 258 -19.75 14.82 -24.91
N SER A 259 -20.70 15.00 -23.99
CA SER A 259 -20.93 16.32 -23.39
C SER A 259 -19.72 16.72 -22.53
N GLU A 260 -19.32 17.99 -22.56
CA GLU A 260 -18.30 18.53 -21.64
C GLU A 260 -18.65 18.27 -20.17
N ARG A 261 -19.95 18.21 -19.83
CA ARG A 261 -20.36 17.90 -18.47
C ARG A 261 -20.15 16.44 -18.11
N GLY A 262 -20.15 15.52 -19.08
CA GLY A 262 -20.05 14.08 -18.84
C GLY A 262 -18.73 13.68 -18.21
N TRP A 263 -17.60 14.14 -18.76
CA TRP A 263 -16.29 13.87 -18.16
C TRP A 263 -16.09 14.57 -16.82
N MET A 264 -16.69 15.75 -16.62
CA MET A 264 -16.65 16.45 -15.34
C MET A 264 -17.38 15.66 -14.26
N THR A 265 -18.56 15.11 -14.58
CA THR A 265 -19.31 14.24 -13.65
C THR A 265 -18.60 12.90 -13.43
N LEU A 266 -18.00 12.30 -14.47
CA LEU A 266 -17.20 11.08 -14.32
C LEU A 266 -15.97 11.33 -13.43
N LYS A 267 -15.26 12.45 -13.63
CA LYS A 267 -14.12 12.85 -12.80
C LYS A 267 -14.55 13.07 -11.36
N LEU A 268 -15.63 13.81 -11.13
CA LEU A 268 -16.20 14.03 -9.81
C LEU A 268 -16.48 12.70 -9.10
N LEU A 269 -17.18 11.78 -9.77
CA LEU A 269 -17.49 10.46 -9.22
C LEU A 269 -16.23 9.64 -8.94
N SER A 270 -15.24 9.69 -9.83
CA SER A 270 -13.95 9.01 -9.67
C SER A 270 -13.16 9.55 -8.48
N LEU A 271 -13.14 10.87 -8.27
CA LEU A 271 -12.45 11.50 -7.13
C LEU A 271 -13.16 11.20 -5.81
N LEU A 272 -14.50 11.21 -5.78
CA LEU A 272 -15.26 10.82 -4.60
C LEU A 272 -15.04 9.35 -4.27
N TYR A 273 -15.03 8.50 -5.29
CA TYR A 273 -14.75 7.08 -5.13
C TYR A 273 -13.34 6.84 -4.59
N LEU A 274 -12.32 7.52 -5.16
CA LEU A 274 -10.95 7.46 -4.69
C LEU A 274 -10.81 7.93 -3.23
N ALA A 275 -11.45 9.05 -2.86
CA ALA A 275 -11.39 9.58 -1.50
C ALA A 275 -12.03 8.60 -0.49
N MET A 276 -13.19 8.04 -0.82
CA MET A 276 -13.89 7.07 0.02
C MET A 276 -13.06 5.79 0.20
N GLN A 277 -12.56 5.19 -0.87
CA GLN A 277 -11.77 3.96 -0.76
C GLN A 277 -10.46 4.18 -0.01
N LEU A 278 -9.78 5.32 -0.21
CA LEU A 278 -8.55 5.67 0.49
C LEU A 278 -8.82 5.87 1.99
N GLY A 279 -9.91 6.55 2.34
CA GLY A 279 -10.35 6.69 3.73
C GLY A 279 -10.64 5.34 4.39
N CYS A 280 -11.41 4.48 3.73
CA CYS A 280 -11.72 3.14 4.25
C CYS A 280 -10.47 2.27 4.42
N ILE A 281 -9.59 2.23 3.42
CA ILE A 281 -8.38 1.38 3.53
C ILE A 281 -7.40 1.94 4.54
N ALA A 282 -7.29 3.27 4.72
CA ALA A 282 -6.40 3.83 5.74
C ALA A 282 -6.83 3.47 7.18
N LEU A 283 -8.13 3.25 7.41
CA LEU A 283 -8.67 2.75 8.68
C LEU A 283 -8.41 1.24 8.91
N VAL A 284 -8.03 0.51 7.87
CA VAL A 284 -7.82 -0.95 7.95
C VAL A 284 -6.34 -1.30 7.84
N ASN A 285 -5.64 -0.63 6.94
CA ASN A 285 -4.21 -0.69 6.70
C ASN A 285 -3.74 0.72 6.29
N PHE A 286 -3.34 1.51 7.29
CA PHE A 286 -2.86 2.88 7.08
C PHE A 286 -1.76 2.93 6.02
N SER A 287 -0.79 2.01 6.09
CA SER A 287 0.37 2.00 5.23
C SER A 287 0.02 1.79 3.75
N LEU A 288 -0.88 0.86 3.45
CA LEU A 288 -1.40 0.67 2.09
C LEU A 288 -2.18 1.91 1.62
N GLY A 289 -3.05 2.46 2.48
CA GLY A 289 -3.81 3.67 2.17
C GLY A 289 -2.92 4.87 1.90
N PHE A 290 -1.87 5.05 2.69
CA PHE A 290 -0.91 6.13 2.54
C PHE A 290 -0.09 6.00 1.24
N LEU A 291 0.41 4.80 0.92
CA LEU A 291 1.13 4.55 -0.34
C LEU A 291 0.27 4.83 -1.57
N LEU A 292 -0.99 4.38 -1.56
CA LEU A 292 -1.95 4.65 -2.63
C LEU A 292 -2.33 6.14 -2.70
N ALA A 293 -2.46 6.82 -1.57
CA ALA A 293 -2.79 8.24 -1.53
C ALA A 293 -1.65 9.10 -2.08
N VAL A 294 -0.41 8.89 -1.62
CA VAL A 294 0.77 9.64 -2.08
C VAL A 294 0.98 9.50 -3.59
N THR A 295 0.69 8.32 -4.14
CA THR A 295 0.87 8.04 -5.57
C THR A 295 -0.31 8.53 -6.40
N MET A 296 -1.55 8.13 -6.08
CA MET A 296 -2.71 8.37 -6.95
C MET A 296 -3.32 9.77 -6.80
N VAL A 297 -3.31 10.37 -5.60
CA VAL A 297 -4.00 11.65 -5.34
C VAL A 297 -3.48 12.80 -6.21
N PRO A 298 -2.15 13.05 -6.30
CA PRO A 298 -1.64 14.18 -7.07
C PRO A 298 -2.03 14.10 -8.55
N VAL A 299 -1.95 12.89 -9.12
CA VAL A 299 -2.28 12.66 -10.54
C VAL A 299 -3.79 12.73 -10.77
N ALA A 300 -4.61 12.12 -9.89
CA ALA A 300 -6.07 12.17 -10.00
C ALA A 300 -6.59 13.63 -9.95
N ALA A 301 -5.97 14.49 -9.14
CA ALA A 301 -6.34 15.90 -9.03
C ALA A 301 -6.14 16.68 -10.34
N ILE A 302 -5.06 16.41 -11.09
CA ILE A 302 -4.67 17.16 -12.29
C ILE A 302 -5.23 16.60 -13.60
N VAL A 303 -5.55 15.30 -13.66
CA VAL A 303 -6.01 14.63 -14.89
C VAL A 303 -7.29 15.25 -15.44
N GLN A 304 -7.28 15.60 -16.72
CA GLN A 304 -8.43 16.14 -17.44
C GLN A 304 -8.25 15.93 -18.95
N PRO A 305 -9.33 15.88 -19.74
CA PRO A 305 -9.23 15.66 -21.19
C PRO A 305 -8.65 16.86 -21.94
N LYS A 306 -8.70 18.07 -21.34
CA LYS A 306 -8.16 19.32 -21.91
C LYS A 306 -6.74 19.56 -21.39
N GLY A 307 -5.71 19.41 -22.24
CA GLY A 307 -4.31 19.63 -21.86
C GLY A 307 -3.33 18.71 -22.60
N PRO A 308 -2.08 18.57 -22.09
CA PRO A 308 -1.08 17.68 -22.66
C PRO A 308 -1.44 16.21 -22.40
N LYS A 309 -2.28 15.62 -23.27
CA LYS A 309 -2.86 14.28 -23.11
C LYS A 309 -1.82 13.20 -22.86
N TYR A 310 -0.71 13.22 -23.60
CA TYR A 310 0.36 12.22 -23.46
C TYR A 310 1.07 12.33 -22.11
N LEU A 311 1.27 13.55 -21.59
CA LEU A 311 1.86 13.75 -20.26
C LEU A 311 0.94 13.17 -19.18
N TYR A 312 -0.36 13.47 -19.24
CA TYR A 312 -1.32 12.90 -18.28
C TYR A 312 -1.45 11.38 -18.41
N ALA A 313 -1.33 10.83 -19.62
CA ALA A 313 -1.33 9.39 -19.82
C ALA A 313 -0.11 8.73 -19.16
N VAL A 314 1.09 9.28 -19.37
CA VAL A 314 2.32 8.80 -18.71
C VAL A 314 2.20 8.91 -17.19
N LEU A 315 1.73 10.05 -16.67
CA LEU A 315 1.53 10.23 -15.23
C LEU A 315 0.51 9.23 -14.67
N LEU A 316 -0.59 8.95 -15.36
CA LEU A 316 -1.57 7.94 -14.96
C LEU A 316 -0.95 6.53 -14.94
N VAL A 317 -0.18 6.17 -15.97
CA VAL A 317 0.52 4.88 -16.03
C VAL A 317 1.49 4.73 -14.86
N LEU A 318 2.22 5.79 -14.51
CA LEU A 318 3.17 5.79 -13.38
C LEU A 318 2.50 5.60 -12.01
N VAL A 319 1.21 5.94 -11.88
CA VAL A 319 0.45 5.78 -10.62
C VAL A 319 -0.51 4.59 -10.65
N THR A 320 -0.34 3.69 -11.63
CA THR A 320 -1.08 2.43 -11.67
C THR A 320 -0.75 1.55 -10.46
N PRO A 321 -1.70 0.76 -9.92
CA PRO A 321 -1.42 -0.16 -8.81
C PRO A 321 -0.19 -1.07 -9.04
N ALA A 322 0.01 -1.55 -10.26
CA ALA A 322 1.18 -2.37 -10.60
C ALA A 322 2.50 -1.59 -10.51
N VAL A 323 2.55 -0.35 -11.02
CA VAL A 323 3.75 0.49 -10.90
C VAL A 323 3.97 0.90 -9.43
N THR A 324 2.92 1.18 -8.66
CA THR A 324 3.08 1.46 -7.23
C THR A 324 3.65 0.28 -6.44
N LEU A 325 3.25 -0.95 -6.78
CA LEU A 325 3.85 -2.17 -6.24
C LEU A 325 5.32 -2.30 -6.64
N LEU A 326 5.63 -2.12 -7.93
CA LEU A 326 7.00 -2.20 -8.44
C LEU A 326 7.92 -1.16 -7.75
N LEU A 327 7.47 0.10 -7.65
CA LEU A 327 8.20 1.16 -6.96
C LEU A 327 8.39 0.86 -5.47
N SER A 328 7.39 0.24 -4.83
CA SER A 328 7.48 -0.19 -3.43
C SER A 328 8.53 -1.29 -3.24
N ILE A 329 8.62 -2.24 -4.18
CA ILE A 329 9.66 -3.30 -4.17
C ILE A 329 11.03 -2.68 -4.36
N VAL A 330 11.22 -1.82 -5.37
CA VAL A 330 12.50 -1.14 -5.62
C VAL A 330 12.92 -0.33 -4.39
N LEU A 331 12.01 0.52 -3.88
CA LEU A 331 12.28 1.34 -2.70
C LEU A 331 12.61 0.48 -1.49
N TYR A 332 11.92 -0.65 -1.30
CA TYR A 332 12.21 -1.58 -0.22
C TYR A 332 13.62 -2.16 -0.31
N GLN A 333 14.04 -2.60 -1.51
CA GLN A 333 15.37 -3.17 -1.76
C GLN A 333 16.48 -2.12 -1.57
N GLU A 334 16.27 -0.89 -2.04
CA GLU A 334 17.18 0.24 -1.80
C GLU A 334 17.31 0.55 -0.29
N LEU A 335 16.19 0.55 0.44
CA LEU A 335 16.19 0.85 1.87
C LEU A 335 16.83 -0.27 2.72
N ILE A 336 16.96 -1.49 2.22
CA ILE A 336 17.73 -2.55 2.89
C ILE A 336 19.16 -2.68 2.37
N GLU A 337 19.60 -1.71 1.55
CA GLU A 337 20.95 -1.65 0.97
C GLU A 337 21.31 -2.89 0.12
N TYR A 338 20.29 -3.50 -0.50
CA TYR A 338 20.43 -4.66 -1.39
C TYR A 338 19.83 -4.31 -2.76
N PRO A 339 20.48 -3.43 -3.56
CA PRO A 339 19.96 -3.03 -4.86
C PRO A 339 19.90 -4.25 -5.78
N VAL A 340 18.73 -4.45 -6.39
CA VAL A 340 18.45 -5.60 -7.27
C VAL A 340 18.61 -5.21 -8.74
N SER A 341 19.05 -6.17 -9.55
CA SER A 341 19.05 -6.01 -11.01
C SER A 341 17.62 -5.92 -11.55
N ALA A 342 17.46 -5.41 -12.78
CA ALA A 342 16.14 -5.29 -13.40
C ALA A 342 15.42 -6.65 -13.54
N LEU A 343 16.16 -7.73 -13.81
CA LEU A 343 15.62 -9.08 -13.91
C LEU A 343 15.13 -9.60 -12.54
N GLU A 344 15.92 -9.42 -11.49
CA GLU A 344 15.54 -9.79 -10.13
C GLU A 344 14.34 -8.98 -9.65
N CYS A 345 14.30 -7.68 -9.96
CA CYS A 345 13.16 -6.82 -9.67
C CYS A 345 11.88 -7.32 -10.35
N TRP A 346 11.98 -7.72 -11.62
CA TRP A 346 10.86 -8.31 -12.35
C TRP A 346 10.39 -9.63 -11.72
N GLN A 347 11.32 -10.50 -11.32
CA GLN A 347 10.99 -11.74 -10.62
C GLN A 347 10.29 -11.49 -9.28
N LEU A 348 10.80 -10.55 -8.48
CA LEU A 348 10.18 -10.13 -7.22
C LEU A 348 8.78 -9.55 -7.44
N PHE A 349 8.57 -8.80 -8.52
CA PHE A 349 7.25 -8.29 -8.88
C PHE A 349 6.28 -9.43 -9.21
N LEU A 350 6.67 -10.37 -10.07
CA LEU A 350 5.85 -11.54 -10.40
C LEU A 350 5.52 -12.37 -9.16
N GLN A 351 6.51 -12.58 -8.29
CA GLN A 351 6.36 -13.28 -7.02
C GLN A 351 5.41 -12.54 -6.08
N ALA A 352 5.52 -11.22 -5.97
CA ALA A 352 4.62 -10.41 -5.14
C ALA A 352 3.16 -10.51 -5.61
N VAL A 353 2.93 -10.54 -6.93
CA VAL A 353 1.60 -10.74 -7.53
C VAL A 353 1.09 -12.15 -7.22
N SER A 354 1.89 -13.20 -7.44
CA SER A 354 1.48 -14.57 -7.15
C SER A 354 1.15 -14.79 -5.67
N GLU A 355 2.02 -14.31 -4.79
CA GLU A 355 1.83 -14.44 -3.35
C GLU A 355 0.61 -13.61 -2.90
N GLY A 356 0.36 -12.44 -3.49
CA GLY A 356 -0.77 -11.59 -3.09
C GLY A 356 -2.11 -12.26 -3.36
N LEU A 357 -2.20 -12.99 -4.47
CA LEU A 357 -3.34 -13.82 -4.78
C LEU A 357 -3.41 -15.05 -3.88
N LEU A 358 -2.30 -15.76 -3.70
CA LEU A 358 -2.24 -16.96 -2.85
C LEU A 358 -2.61 -16.65 -1.40
N ASP A 359 -2.17 -15.52 -0.86
CA ASP A 359 -2.56 -15.04 0.47
C ASP A 359 -4.05 -14.73 0.57
N HIS A 360 -4.66 -14.26 -0.51
CA HIS A 360 -6.10 -14.09 -0.54
C HIS A 360 -6.83 -15.44 -0.45
N TYR A 361 -6.41 -16.43 -1.23
CA TYR A 361 -7.08 -17.72 -1.26
C TYR A 361 -6.83 -18.60 -0.03
N LEU A 362 -5.60 -18.63 0.48
CA LEU A 362 -5.26 -19.45 1.65
C LEU A 362 -5.66 -18.79 2.96
N TYR A 363 -5.50 -17.46 3.03
CA TYR A 363 -5.56 -16.73 4.27
C TYR A 363 -6.70 -15.70 4.29
N GLY A 364 -7.36 -15.40 3.19
CA GLY A 364 -8.38 -14.34 3.15
C GLY A 364 -7.78 -12.94 3.30
N SER A 365 -6.54 -12.72 2.84
CA SER A 365 -5.97 -11.38 2.73
C SER A 365 -6.83 -10.48 1.85
N ILE A 366 -7.09 -9.25 2.30
CA ILE A 366 -7.97 -8.30 1.59
C ILE A 366 -7.25 -7.51 0.48
N VAL A 367 -5.92 -7.56 0.42
CA VAL A 367 -5.12 -6.66 -0.43
C VAL A 367 -5.39 -6.88 -1.91
N PHE A 368 -5.33 -8.13 -2.39
CA PHE A 368 -5.62 -8.45 -3.79
C PHE A 368 -7.07 -8.12 -4.20
N PRO A 369 -8.12 -8.56 -3.47
CA PRO A 369 -9.50 -8.15 -3.77
C PRO A 369 -9.69 -6.64 -3.77
N PHE A 370 -9.08 -5.92 -2.82
CA PHE A 370 -9.18 -4.47 -2.74
C PHE A 370 -8.58 -3.80 -3.98
N ILE A 371 -7.39 -4.23 -4.40
CA ILE A 371 -6.74 -3.71 -5.61
C ILE A 371 -7.57 -4.04 -6.86
N ALA A 372 -8.00 -5.29 -7.01
CA ALA A 372 -8.70 -5.76 -8.21
C ALA A 372 -10.12 -5.18 -8.35
N LEU A 373 -10.89 -5.09 -7.26
CA LEU A 373 -12.29 -4.68 -7.29
C LEU A 373 -12.51 -3.19 -7.06
N PHE A 374 -11.54 -2.48 -6.45
CA PHE A 374 -11.69 -1.07 -6.12
C PHE A 374 -10.62 -0.19 -6.78
N VAL A 375 -9.35 -0.40 -6.46
CA VAL A 375 -8.28 0.51 -6.89
C VAL A 375 -8.11 0.52 -8.40
N TYR A 376 -8.08 -0.66 -9.03
CA TYR A 376 -7.90 -0.78 -10.47
C TYR A 376 -9.11 -0.24 -11.28
N PRO A 377 -10.37 -0.56 -10.94
CA PRO A 377 -11.53 0.09 -11.55
C PRO A 377 -11.54 1.61 -11.37
N CYS A 378 -11.18 2.12 -10.19
CA CYS A 378 -11.07 3.56 -9.95
C CYS A 378 -10.03 4.21 -10.88
N TRP A 379 -8.87 3.56 -11.04
CA TRP A 379 -7.84 4.01 -11.99
C TRP A 379 -8.34 4.00 -13.44
N LEU A 380 -9.06 2.95 -13.86
CA LEU A 380 -9.67 2.87 -15.20
C LEU A 380 -10.70 3.98 -15.45
N LEU A 381 -11.44 4.42 -14.42
CA LEU A 381 -12.35 5.55 -14.55
C LEU A 381 -11.57 6.86 -14.82
N LEU A 382 -10.44 7.09 -14.14
CA LEU A 382 -9.57 8.24 -14.42
C LEU A 382 -8.94 8.15 -15.82
N TRP A 383 -8.60 6.95 -16.27
CA TRP A 383 -8.15 6.70 -17.65
C TRP A 383 -9.22 7.09 -18.67
N ASN A 384 -10.49 6.74 -18.40
CA ASN A 384 -11.63 7.13 -19.24
C ASN A 384 -11.90 8.64 -19.24
N VAL A 385 -11.67 9.33 -18.10
CA VAL A 385 -11.74 10.79 -18.05
C VAL A 385 -10.72 11.43 -18.99
N LEU A 386 -9.49 10.92 -19.03
CA LEU A 386 -8.43 11.47 -19.89
C LEU A 386 -8.76 11.33 -21.39
N PHE A 387 -9.28 10.16 -21.79
CA PHE A 387 -9.61 9.88 -23.19
C PHE A 387 -11.02 10.30 -23.58
N TRP A 388 -11.76 10.98 -22.69
CA TRP A 388 -13.09 11.50 -23.01
C TRP A 388 -13.05 12.46 -24.20
N LYS A 389 -13.91 12.20 -25.19
CA LYS A 389 -14.00 12.96 -26.44
C LYS A 389 -15.40 13.49 -26.68
#